data_AF-A0A535IV24-F1
#
_entry.id   AF-A0A535IV24-F1
#
_cell.length_a   1.000
_cell.length_b   1.000
_cell.length_c   1.000
_cell.angle_alpha   90.00
_cell.angle_beta   90.00
_cell.angle_gamma   90.00
#
_symmetry.space_group_name_H-M   'P 1'
#
loop_
_entity.id
_entity.type
_entity.pdbx_description
1 polymer ?
#
loop_
_entity_poly.entity_id
_entity_poly.type
_entity_poly.pdbx_seq_one_letter_code
_entity_poly.pdbx_strand_id
1 'polypeptide(L)'
;MVSPGGRVIGIDFSPGMLERARAVELDVEFRQGDVSRLAEADASMDAVTIGFGLRNLVNRDAALREMRRVLRPGGRLVILEFAPPTGPLLAAYRLYLGRVMPAVAGLFSAKESSAYRYLAETVAGFPPPAVLARELEGLGFQVNVERMTLGIVAFHIAVRRD
;
A
#
# COMPACT_ATOMS: atom_id res chain seq x y z
N MET A 1 -5.18 -6.28 -15.19
CA MET A 1 -6.17 -7.18 -15.82
C MET A 1 -5.88 -8.59 -15.36
N VAL A 2 -6.91 -9.35 -14.99
CA VAL A 2 -6.80 -10.80 -14.77
C VAL A 2 -7.11 -11.54 -16.07
N SER A 3 -6.63 -12.77 -16.23
CA SER A 3 -6.98 -13.60 -17.39
C SER A 3 -8.49 -13.91 -17.39
N PRO A 4 -9.08 -14.26 -18.55
CA PRO A 4 -10.47 -14.75 -18.60
C PRO A 4 -10.72 -15.87 -17.59
N GLY A 5 -11.80 -15.78 -16.83
CA GLY A 5 -12.12 -16.70 -15.72
C GLY A 5 -11.37 -16.43 -14.41
N GLY A 6 -10.49 -15.43 -14.38
CA GLY A 6 -9.87 -14.95 -13.14
C GLY A 6 -10.87 -14.20 -12.26
N ARG A 7 -10.71 -14.33 -10.94
CA ARG A 7 -11.53 -13.65 -9.94
C ARG A 7 -10.71 -12.57 -9.25
N VAL A 8 -11.34 -11.42 -8.99
CA VAL A 8 -10.75 -10.34 -8.21
C VAL A 8 -11.59 -10.12 -6.95
N ILE A 9 -10.93 -10.05 -5.80
CA ILE A 9 -11.55 -9.73 -4.52
C ILE A 9 -10.94 -8.42 -4.02
N GLY A 10 -11.79 -7.43 -3.77
CA GLY A 10 -11.42 -6.15 -3.17
C GLY A 10 -11.77 -6.14 -1.69
N ILE A 11 -10.80 -5.89 -0.82
CA ILE A 11 -10.99 -5.87 0.64
C ILE A 11 -10.62 -4.49 1.17
N ASP A 12 -11.52 -3.88 1.93
CA ASP A 12 -11.26 -2.64 2.66
C ASP A 12 -12.00 -2.68 4.01
N PHE A 13 -11.44 -2.07 5.05
CA PHE A 13 -12.11 -1.99 6.34
C PHE A 13 -13.23 -0.94 6.34
N SER A 14 -13.15 0.04 5.44
CA SER A 14 -14.04 1.20 5.34
C SER A 14 -15.27 0.91 4.47
N PRO A 15 -16.49 0.90 5.06
CA PRO A 15 -17.72 0.72 4.29
C PRO A 15 -17.89 1.76 3.18
N GLY A 16 -17.54 3.02 3.47
CA GLY A 16 -17.67 4.13 2.52
C GLY A 16 -16.68 4.09 1.36
N MET A 17 -15.56 3.36 1.48
CA MET A 17 -14.67 3.10 0.35
C MET A 17 -15.25 1.98 -0.53
N LEU A 18 -15.80 0.93 0.07
CA LEU A 18 -16.44 -0.16 -0.66
C LEU A 18 -17.68 0.29 -1.42
N GLU A 19 -18.49 1.18 -0.84
CA GLU A 19 -19.63 1.79 -1.52
C GLU A 19 -19.20 2.53 -2.79
N ARG A 20 -18.16 3.37 -2.69
CA ARG A 20 -17.58 4.06 -3.85
C ARG A 20 -17.00 3.09 -4.87
N ALA A 21 -16.32 2.04 -4.43
CA ALA A 21 -15.71 1.07 -5.32
C ALA A 21 -16.76 0.28 -6.12
N ARG A 22 -17.88 -0.11 -5.48
CA ARG A 22 -19.01 -0.77 -6.15
C ARG A 22 -19.68 0.12 -7.20
N ALA A 23 -19.70 1.43 -7.00
CA ALA A 23 -20.26 2.39 -7.96
C ALA A 23 -19.45 2.50 -9.27
N VAL A 24 -18.24 1.96 -9.33
CA VAL A 24 -17.40 1.93 -10.56
C VAL A 24 -17.77 0.76 -11.49
N GLU A 25 -18.71 -0.11 -11.08
CA GLU A 25 -19.22 -1.22 -11.89
C GLU A 25 -18.12 -2.15 -12.46
N LEU A 26 -17.11 -2.43 -11.63
CA LEU A 26 -16.05 -3.39 -11.96
C LEU A 26 -16.48 -4.82 -11.63
N ASP A 27 -16.01 -5.78 -12.42
CA ASP A 27 -16.13 -7.22 -12.14
C ASP A 27 -15.19 -7.63 -11.00
N VAL A 28 -15.54 -7.20 -9.78
CA VAL A 28 -14.77 -7.38 -8.55
C VAL A 28 -15.73 -7.69 -7.41
N GLU A 29 -15.40 -8.72 -6.63
CA GLU A 29 -16.12 -9.00 -5.39
C GLU A 29 -15.59 -8.13 -4.25
N PHE A 30 -16.37 -7.16 -3.81
CA PHE A 30 -16.00 -6.26 -2.72
C PHE A 30 -16.48 -6.76 -1.37
N ARG A 31 -15.54 -6.99 -0.44
CA ARG A 31 -15.78 -7.46 0.93
C ARG A 31 -15.26 -6.45 1.94
N GLN A 32 -15.99 -6.28 3.04
CA GLN A 32 -15.46 -5.57 4.19
C GLN A 32 -14.59 -6.52 5.01
N GLY A 33 -13.38 -6.09 5.36
CA GLY A 33 -12.46 -6.94 6.13
C GLY A 33 -11.23 -6.21 6.64
N ASP A 34 -10.60 -6.81 7.64
CA ASP A 34 -9.29 -6.40 8.15
C ASP A 34 -8.20 -7.20 7.43
N VAL A 35 -7.31 -6.50 6.71
CA VAL A 35 -6.22 -7.15 5.96
C VAL A 35 -5.17 -7.81 6.86
N SER A 36 -5.19 -7.53 8.17
CA SER A 36 -4.40 -8.24 9.18
C SER A 36 -5.04 -9.54 9.67
N ARG A 37 -6.23 -9.88 9.15
CA ARG A 37 -6.93 -11.16 9.40
C ARG A 37 -7.84 -11.52 8.23
N LEU A 38 -7.25 -12.01 7.14
CA LEU A 38 -7.95 -12.35 5.91
C LEU A 38 -8.79 -13.62 6.08
N ALA A 39 -9.97 -13.65 5.47
CA ALA A 39 -10.87 -14.81 5.50
C ALA A 39 -10.46 -15.90 4.49
N GLU A 40 -9.59 -15.52 3.57
CA GLU A 40 -9.05 -16.34 2.50
C GLU A 40 -8.18 -17.48 3.06
N ALA A 41 -8.28 -18.65 2.44
CA ALA A 41 -7.52 -19.83 2.87
C ALA A 41 -6.03 -19.67 2.57
N ASP A 42 -5.21 -20.45 3.28
CA ASP A 42 -3.77 -20.53 3.02
C ASP A 42 -3.51 -20.94 1.57
N ALA A 43 -2.52 -20.31 0.95
CA ALA A 43 -2.08 -20.61 -0.41
C ALA A 43 -3.19 -20.62 -1.48
N SER A 44 -4.23 -19.81 -1.32
CA SER A 44 -5.39 -19.75 -2.21
C SER A 44 -5.32 -18.64 -3.28
N MET A 45 -4.39 -17.68 -3.15
CA MET A 45 -4.28 -16.52 -4.02
C MET A 45 -3.03 -16.55 -4.91
N ASP A 46 -3.21 -16.21 -6.18
CA ASP A 46 -2.11 -16.08 -7.14
C ASP A 46 -1.32 -14.79 -6.94
N ALA A 47 -2.03 -13.72 -6.59
CA ALA A 47 -1.47 -12.39 -6.40
C ALA A 47 -2.24 -11.60 -5.34
N VAL A 48 -1.54 -10.71 -4.65
CA VAL A 48 -2.08 -9.72 -3.72
C VAL A 48 -1.49 -8.36 -4.08
N THR A 49 -2.32 -7.33 -4.12
CA THR A 49 -1.85 -5.97 -4.39
C THR A 49 -2.37 -5.00 -3.34
N ILE A 50 -1.53 -4.07 -2.89
CA ILE A 50 -1.94 -2.96 -2.03
C ILE A 50 -1.29 -1.67 -2.50
N GLY A 51 -2.11 -0.68 -2.85
CA GLY A 51 -1.65 0.62 -3.36
C GLY A 51 -2.05 1.73 -2.42
N PHE A 52 -1.07 2.50 -1.95
CA PHE A 52 -1.25 3.65 -1.05
C PHE A 52 -2.03 3.35 0.23
N GLY A 53 -2.13 2.07 0.63
CA GLY A 53 -2.86 1.60 1.80
C GLY A 53 -1.96 1.15 2.94
N LEU A 54 -0.76 0.66 2.64
CA LEU A 54 0.08 -0.05 3.62
C LEU A 54 0.51 0.88 4.78
N ARG A 55 0.72 2.17 4.49
CA ARG A 55 1.08 3.18 5.51
C ARG A 55 -0.02 3.46 6.54
N ASN A 56 -1.26 3.11 6.22
CA ASN A 56 -2.42 3.37 7.08
C ASN A 56 -2.78 2.17 7.96
N LEU A 57 -2.07 1.05 7.83
CA LEU A 57 -2.35 -0.16 8.62
C LEU A 57 -1.80 -0.02 10.04
N VAL A 58 -2.66 -0.28 11.02
CA VAL A 58 -2.29 -0.26 12.45
C VAL A 58 -1.24 -1.33 12.75
N ASN A 59 -1.45 -2.54 12.24
CA ASN A 59 -0.51 -3.66 12.38
C ASN A 59 -0.01 -4.13 11.00
N ARG A 60 0.92 -3.36 10.43
CA ARG A 60 1.56 -3.68 9.13
C ARG A 60 2.14 -5.09 9.11
N ASP A 61 2.83 -5.48 10.18
CA ASP A 61 3.51 -6.76 10.28
C ASP A 61 2.54 -7.95 10.22
N ALA A 62 1.42 -7.89 10.96
CA ALA A 62 0.35 -8.89 10.84
C ALA A 62 -0.28 -8.92 9.45
N ALA A 63 -0.53 -7.76 8.84
CA ALA A 63 -1.06 -7.69 7.47
C ALA A 63 -0.11 -8.30 6.44
N LEU A 64 1.20 -8.04 6.52
CA LEU A 64 2.18 -8.63 5.62
C LEU A 64 2.25 -10.15 5.77
N ARG A 65 2.11 -10.68 7.00
CA ARG A 65 2.02 -12.13 7.24
C ARG A 65 0.76 -12.75 6.63
N GLU A 66 -0.39 -12.10 6.78
CA GLU A 66 -1.64 -12.57 6.18
C GLU A 66 -1.59 -12.54 4.64
N MET A 67 -1.07 -11.45 4.06
CA MET A 67 -0.85 -11.35 2.62
C MET A 67 0.07 -12.47 2.12
N ARG A 68 1.10 -12.83 2.88
CA ARG A 68 1.94 -14.00 2.56
C ARG A 68 1.19 -15.32 2.71
N ARG A 69 0.44 -15.52 3.80
CA ARG A 69 -0.28 -16.76 4.11
C ARG A 69 -1.22 -17.14 2.98
N VAL A 70 -2.00 -16.18 2.49
CA VAL A 70 -2.99 -16.41 1.43
C VAL A 70 -2.34 -16.63 0.06
N LEU A 71 -1.13 -16.12 -0.18
CA LEU A 71 -0.42 -16.34 -1.45
C LEU A 71 0.05 -17.78 -1.59
N ARG A 72 -0.18 -18.40 -2.75
CA ARG A 72 0.42 -19.70 -3.08
C ARG A 72 1.95 -19.62 -3.25
N PRO A 73 2.69 -20.73 -3.20
CA PRO A 73 4.08 -20.76 -3.65
C PRO A 73 4.18 -20.27 -5.11
N GLY A 74 5.12 -19.38 -5.38
CA GLY A 74 5.26 -18.64 -6.66
C GLY A 74 4.31 -17.45 -6.82
N GLY A 75 3.40 -17.23 -5.87
CA GLY A 75 2.48 -16.09 -5.85
C GLY A 75 3.17 -14.76 -5.59
N ARG A 76 2.53 -13.65 -5.99
CA ARG A 76 3.13 -12.31 -5.97
C ARG A 76 2.39 -11.33 -5.06
N LEU A 77 3.10 -10.69 -4.16
CA LEU A 77 2.68 -9.48 -3.47
C LEU A 77 3.25 -8.25 -4.19
N VAL A 78 2.40 -7.31 -4.59
CA VAL A 78 2.83 -6.03 -5.17
C VAL A 78 2.34 -4.89 -4.29
N ILE A 79 3.29 -4.15 -3.71
CA ILE A 79 3.00 -2.98 -2.88
C ILE A 79 3.40 -1.74 -3.67
N LEU A 80 2.49 -0.76 -3.77
CA LEU A 80 2.76 0.57 -4.30
C LEU A 80 2.63 1.58 -3.17
N GLU A 81 3.71 2.28 -2.82
CA GLU A 81 3.66 3.24 -1.71
C GLU A 81 4.62 4.41 -1.89
N PHE A 82 4.39 5.49 -1.14
CA PHE A 82 5.30 6.62 -1.11
C PHE A 82 6.69 6.21 -0.62
N ALA A 83 7.70 6.84 -1.21
CA ALA A 83 9.09 6.67 -0.89
C ALA A 83 9.77 8.04 -0.84
N PRO A 84 10.68 8.29 0.10
CA PRO A 84 11.51 9.48 0.02
C PRO A 84 12.44 9.35 -1.20
N PRO A 85 12.52 10.38 -2.08
CA PRO A 85 13.49 10.41 -3.16
C PRO A 85 14.91 10.51 -2.59
N THR A 86 15.92 10.28 -3.43
CA THR A 86 17.34 10.32 -3.04
C THR A 86 18.04 11.58 -3.56
N GLY A 87 19.21 11.87 -3.01
CA GLY A 87 20.05 12.99 -3.45
C GLY A 87 19.41 14.37 -3.21
N PRO A 88 19.69 15.37 -4.07
CA PRO A 88 19.23 16.75 -3.85
C PRO A 88 17.71 16.90 -3.87
N LEU A 89 16.99 16.00 -4.55
CA LEU A 89 15.52 16.02 -4.60
C LEU A 89 14.89 15.76 -3.22
N LEU A 90 15.59 15.08 -2.32
CA LEU A 90 15.12 14.86 -0.94
C LEU A 90 14.90 16.19 -0.21
N ALA A 91 15.75 17.19 -0.43
CA ALA A 91 15.62 18.50 0.22
C ALA A 91 14.37 19.24 -0.27
N ALA A 92 14.14 19.24 -1.59
CA ALA A 92 12.94 19.83 -2.18
C ALA A 92 11.66 19.11 -1.71
N TYR A 93 11.70 17.78 -1.64
CA TYR A 93 10.60 16.97 -1.14
C TYR A 93 10.26 17.27 0.33
N ARG A 94 11.28 17.35 1.20
CA ARG A 94 11.11 17.72 2.61
C ARG A 94 10.58 19.14 2.77
N LEU A 95 11.07 20.08 1.96
CA LEU A 95 10.56 21.46 1.95
C LEU A 95 9.09 21.50 1.57
N TYR A 96 8.70 20.76 0.53
CA TYR A 96 7.31 20.66 0.10
C TYR A 96 6.41 20.09 1.19
N LEU A 97 6.77 18.93 1.76
CA LEU A 97 5.97 18.28 2.80
C LEU A 97 5.92 19.08 4.11
N GLY A 98 7.02 19.74 4.48
CA GLY A 98 7.14 20.42 5.76
C GLY A 98 6.65 21.88 5.76
N ARG A 99 6.57 22.53 4.59
CA ARG A 99 6.19 23.96 4.51
C ARG A 99 5.06 24.24 3.52
N VAL A 100 5.18 23.76 2.29
CA VAL A 100 4.21 24.08 1.24
C VAL A 100 2.88 23.41 1.53
N MET A 101 2.88 22.11 1.77
CA MET A 101 1.64 21.36 1.99
C MET A 101 0.90 21.79 3.27
N PRO A 102 1.54 22.02 4.43
CA PRO A 102 0.85 22.56 5.61
C PRO A 102 0.26 23.96 5.38
N ALA A 103 0.97 24.84 4.66
CA ALA A 103 0.46 26.17 4.34
C ALA A 103 -0.79 26.09 3.44
N VAL A 104 -0.73 25.24 2.40
CA VAL A 104 -1.88 24.97 1.51
C VAL A 104 -3.03 24.33 2.29
N ALA A 105 -2.74 23.34 3.15
CA ALA A 105 -3.72 22.70 4.01
C ALA A 105 -4.46 23.71 4.90
N GLY A 106 -3.76 24.72 5.43
CA GLY A 106 -4.34 25.79 6.25
C GLY A 106 -5.34 26.70 5.52
N LEU A 107 -5.40 26.64 4.18
CA LEU A 107 -6.35 27.42 3.36
C LEU A 107 -7.68 26.69 3.12
N PHE A 108 -7.78 25.41 3.49
CA PHE A 108 -8.96 24.56 3.27
C PHE A 108 -9.83 24.41 4.52
N SER A 109 -10.95 23.70 4.39
CA SER A 109 -11.81 23.38 5.53
C SER A 109 -11.03 22.59 6.60
N ALA A 110 -11.40 22.71 7.87
CA ALA A 110 -10.70 22.04 8.97
C ALA A 110 -10.53 20.52 8.77
N LYS A 111 -11.50 19.88 8.10
CA LYS A 111 -11.48 18.46 7.74
C LYS A 111 -10.47 18.14 6.64
N GLU A 112 -10.36 18.99 5.63
CA GLU A 112 -9.36 18.83 4.56
C GLU A 112 -7.97 19.13 5.10
N SER A 113 -7.81 20.16 5.93
CA SER A 113 -6.55 20.50 6.57
C SER A 113 -6.00 19.35 7.44
N SER A 114 -6.87 18.64 8.16
CA SER A 114 -6.44 17.48 8.95
C SER A 114 -6.05 16.29 8.06
N ALA A 115 -6.76 16.04 6.96
CA ALA A 115 -6.43 14.99 6.01
C ALA A 115 -5.06 15.22 5.33
N TYR A 116 -4.75 16.45 4.92
CA TYR A 116 -3.44 16.79 4.34
C TYR A 116 -2.29 16.68 5.36
N ARG A 117 -2.52 17.07 6.61
CA ARG A 117 -1.53 16.88 7.68
C ARG A 117 -1.28 15.40 7.97
N TYR A 118 -2.35 14.62 8.09
CA TYR A 118 -2.26 13.16 8.26
C TYR A 118 -1.49 12.49 7.11
N LEU A 119 -1.75 12.92 5.85
CA LEU A 119 -0.97 12.45 4.70
C LEU A 119 0.52 12.78 4.86
N ALA A 120 0.86 14.01 5.25
CA ALA A 120 2.25 14.43 5.50
C ALA A 120 2.95 13.53 6.53
N GLU A 121 2.28 13.33 7.66
CA GLU A 121 2.81 12.61 8.81
C GLU A 121 2.99 11.13 8.50
N THR A 122 2.00 10.49 7.90
CA THR A 122 2.07 9.07 7.52
C THR A 122 3.12 8.82 6.44
N VAL A 123 3.27 9.72 5.47
CA VAL A 123 4.32 9.62 4.44
C VAL A 123 5.70 9.78 5.06
N ALA A 124 5.89 10.73 5.98
CA ALA A 124 7.17 10.95 6.66
C ALA A 124 7.55 9.80 7.61
N GLY A 125 6.56 9.17 8.24
CA GLY A 125 6.75 8.04 9.17
C GLY A 125 6.87 6.67 8.49
N PHE A 126 6.60 6.56 7.18
CA PHE A 126 6.64 5.29 6.47
C PHE A 126 8.09 4.83 6.23
N PRO A 127 8.40 3.52 6.40
CA PRO A 127 9.75 3.02 6.19
C PRO A 127 10.29 3.31 4.78
N PRO A 128 11.58 3.67 4.65
CA PRO A 128 12.23 3.74 3.35
C PRO A 128 12.12 2.41 2.57
N PRO A 129 12.14 2.42 1.23
CA PRO A 129 11.94 1.21 0.43
C PRO A 129 12.87 0.05 0.79
N ALA A 130 14.13 0.33 1.11
CA ALA A 130 15.09 -0.71 1.50
C ALA A 130 14.75 -1.37 2.86
N VAL A 131 14.09 -0.65 3.77
CA VAL A 131 13.65 -1.20 5.05
C VAL A 131 12.45 -2.13 4.82
N LEU A 132 11.44 -1.68 4.06
CA LEU A 132 10.29 -2.51 3.72
C LEU A 132 10.69 -3.76 2.93
N ALA A 133 11.67 -3.65 2.02
CA ALA A 133 12.21 -4.80 1.31
C ALA A 133 12.79 -5.85 2.27
N ARG A 134 13.58 -5.42 3.27
CA ARG A 134 14.11 -6.34 4.29
C ARG A 134 13.02 -6.95 5.18
N GLU A 135 11.98 -6.19 5.51
CA GLU A 135 10.82 -6.73 6.24
C GLU A 135 10.17 -7.87 5.45
N LEU A 136 9.95 -7.68 4.15
CA LEU A 136 9.39 -8.69 3.25
C LEU A 136 10.33 -9.89 3.05
N GLU A 137 11.64 -9.66 2.89
CA GLU A 137 12.65 -10.72 2.82
C GLU A 137 12.68 -11.56 4.09
N GLY A 138 12.54 -10.93 5.26
CA GLY A 138 12.42 -11.62 6.55
C GLY A 138 11.18 -12.50 6.68
N LEU A 139 10.16 -12.24 5.86
CA LEU A 139 8.99 -13.11 5.73
C LEU A 139 9.20 -14.21 4.68
N GLY A 140 10.37 -14.34 4.04
CA GLY A 140 10.65 -15.37 3.05
C GLY A 140 10.21 -15.01 1.62
N PHE A 141 9.98 -13.73 1.33
CA PHE A 141 9.81 -13.26 -0.04
C PHE A 141 11.16 -13.03 -0.73
N GLN A 142 11.21 -13.27 -2.04
CA GLN A 142 12.19 -12.62 -2.89
C GLN A 142 11.64 -11.27 -3.34
N VAL A 143 12.37 -10.19 -3.13
CA VAL A 143 11.87 -8.83 -3.36
C VAL A 143 12.66 -8.10 -4.45
N ASN A 144 11.95 -7.46 -5.37
CA ASN A 144 12.48 -6.45 -6.28
C ASN A 144 11.85 -5.10 -5.96
N VAL A 145 12.64 -4.02 -5.99
CA VAL A 145 12.16 -2.66 -5.69
C VAL A 145 12.37 -1.78 -6.90
N GLU A 146 11.29 -1.19 -7.40
CA GLU A 146 11.31 -0.28 -8.54
C GLU A 146 10.84 1.11 -8.11
N ARG A 147 11.69 2.12 -8.30
CA ARG A 147 11.37 3.51 -7.96
C ARG A 147 10.73 4.22 -9.15
N MET A 148 9.67 4.97 -8.90
CA MET A 148 8.94 5.76 -9.88
C MET A 148 8.97 7.24 -9.54
N THR A 149 8.70 8.09 -10.54
CA THR A 149 8.53 9.53 -10.38
C THR A 149 9.68 10.14 -9.58
N LEU A 150 10.90 9.93 -10.07
CA LEU A 150 12.15 10.39 -9.43
C LEU A 150 12.36 9.85 -8.00
N GLY A 151 11.69 8.74 -7.65
CA GLY A 151 11.81 8.07 -6.37
C GLY A 151 10.84 8.51 -5.28
N ILE A 152 9.82 9.30 -5.63
CA ILE A 152 8.72 9.70 -4.73
C ILE A 152 7.78 8.52 -4.41
N VAL A 153 7.75 7.52 -5.29
CA VAL A 153 6.94 6.32 -5.16
C VAL A 153 7.82 5.11 -5.43
N ALA A 154 7.55 3.99 -4.77
CA ALA A 154 8.21 2.72 -5.02
C ALA A 154 7.20 1.58 -5.15
N PHE A 155 7.48 0.68 -6.09
CA PHE A 155 6.91 -0.66 -6.15
C PHE A 155 7.83 -1.62 -5.39
N HIS A 156 7.24 -2.44 -4.52
CA HIS A 156 7.87 -3.65 -3.98
C HIS A 156 7.16 -4.84 -4.60
N ILE A 157 7.88 -5.58 -5.45
CA ILE A 157 7.40 -6.79 -6.10
C ILE A 157 8.01 -7.97 -5.36
N ALA A 158 7.21 -8.64 -4.55
CA ALA A 158 7.62 -9.73 -3.66
C ALA A 158 7.04 -11.07 -4.14
N VAL A 159 7.90 -12.07 -4.36
CA VAL A 159 7.53 -13.42 -4.80
C VAL A 159 7.70 -14.40 -3.64
N ARG A 160 6.63 -15.11 -3.28
CA ARG A 160 6.70 -16.20 -2.28
C ARG A 160 7.36 -17.40 -2.93
N ARG A 161 8.46 -17.95 -2.39
CA ARG A 161 9.21 -19.04 -3.04
C ARG A 161 8.83 -20.46 -2.60
N ASP A 162 8.20 -20.58 -1.44
CA ASP A 162 7.98 -21.83 -0.70
C ASP A 162 6.52 -22.07 -0.33
#